data_AF-A0A972LEZ9-F1
#
_entry.id   AF-A0A972LEZ9-F1
#
_cell.length_a   1.000
_cell.length_b   1.000
_cell.length_c   1.000
_cell.angle_alpha   90.00
_cell.angle_beta   90.00
_cell.angle_gamma   90.00
#
_symmetry.space_group_name_H-M   'P 1'
#
loop_
_entity.id
_entity.type
_entity.pdbx_description
1 polymer ?
#
loop_
_entity_poly.entity_id
_entity_poly.type
_entity_poly.pdbx_seq_one_letter_code
_entity_poly.pdbx_strand_id
1 'polypeptide(L)'
;MMAIHWLKNLLSAGKPGTAQGKVILPVEEQIRAWYTASRKMAWGIKKEEFNRIEEPPSLTDDDLAQGFIGVSLFYGFGDDGSGHADSVLSGKIAWEYACSRKKGRVWQSPYINFDKSDAFRLRPGAPPRPRGFYFAKIQTGERFQTTTVSRVRRFFNSVTGWGPEGFQFLCITHPHFPDLMSERKTPFMALADYDVAPYGFNDFFDVPQLFSSNRILGLGIGNVDQDYPGFGIPTLSF
;
A
#
# COMPACT_ATOMS: atom_id res chain seq x y z
N MET A 1 -45.81 16.64 7.97
CA MET A 1 -44.80 17.30 7.09
C MET A 1 -43.55 17.47 7.95
N MET A 2 -42.35 16.99 7.62
CA MET A 2 -41.75 16.64 6.34
C MET A 2 -41.17 15.23 6.35
N ALA A 3 -41.32 14.55 5.22
CA ALA A 3 -40.83 13.22 4.93
C ALA A 3 -39.52 13.31 4.12
N ILE A 4 -38.59 12.40 4.43
CA ILE A 4 -37.94 11.52 3.44
C ILE A 4 -37.39 12.25 2.19
N HIS A 5 -36.15 12.76 2.27
CA HIS A 5 -35.41 13.20 1.07
C HIS A 5 -33.97 12.68 0.97
N TRP A 6 -33.38 12.14 2.04
CA TRP A 6 -32.00 11.64 2.01
C TRP A 6 -31.87 10.16 1.59
N LEU A 7 -32.94 9.37 1.70
CA LEU A 7 -32.92 7.91 1.43
C LEU A 7 -33.20 7.51 -0.03
N LYS A 8 -33.41 8.46 -0.96
CA LYS A 8 -33.79 8.16 -2.36
C LYS A 8 -32.65 8.10 -3.37
N ASN A 9 -31.43 8.52 -3.02
CA ASN A 9 -30.28 8.45 -3.94
C ASN A 9 -29.41 7.19 -3.76
N LEU A 10 -29.82 6.25 -2.90
CA LEU A 10 -29.11 4.98 -2.67
C LEU A 10 -29.59 3.83 -3.58
N LEU A 11 -30.57 4.07 -4.46
CA LEU A 11 -31.19 3.03 -5.30
C LEU A 11 -31.48 3.50 -6.73
N SER A 12 -30.53 4.17 -7.39
CA SER A 12 -30.49 4.20 -8.86
C SER A 12 -29.42 3.23 -9.34
N ALA A 13 -29.83 1.98 -9.54
CA ALA A 13 -29.05 0.99 -10.27
C ALA A 13 -28.87 1.48 -11.72
N GLY A 14 -27.74 2.14 -11.98
CA GLY A 14 -27.25 2.36 -13.33
C GLY A 14 -26.82 1.04 -13.94
N LYS A 15 -27.31 0.77 -15.16
CA LYS A 15 -27.00 -0.44 -15.94
C LYS A 15 -25.48 -0.62 -16.12
N PRO A 16 -24.97 -1.86 -16.23
CA PRO A 16 -23.55 -2.13 -16.32
C PRO A 16 -23.05 -1.73 -17.71
N GLY A 17 -22.34 -0.60 -17.77
CA GLY A 17 -21.47 -0.28 -18.89
C GLY A 17 -20.24 -1.18 -18.84
N THR A 18 -20.02 -1.92 -19.91
CA THR A 18 -18.87 -2.79 -20.15
C THR A 18 -17.54 -2.06 -19.98
N ALA A 19 -16.89 -2.27 -18.83
CA ALA A 19 -15.45 -2.18 -18.62
C ALA A 19 -15.08 -3.04 -17.40
N GLN A 20 -14.72 -4.30 -17.64
CA GLN A 20 -13.97 -5.08 -16.67
C GLN A 20 -12.59 -4.42 -16.51
N GLY A 21 -12.46 -3.55 -15.50
CA GLY A 21 -11.19 -2.90 -15.20
C GLY A 21 -11.35 -1.51 -14.59
N LYS A 22 -11.61 -1.44 -13.28
CA LYS A 22 -11.11 -0.39 -12.39
C LYS A 22 -11.29 -0.89 -10.96
N VAL A 23 -10.29 -1.61 -10.47
CA VAL A 23 -10.30 -2.33 -9.17
C VAL A 23 -9.95 -1.40 -8.00
N ILE A 24 -9.98 -0.08 -8.24
CA ILE A 24 -9.60 0.96 -7.27
C ILE A 24 -10.87 1.55 -6.67
N LEU A 25 -10.93 1.57 -5.34
CA LEU A 25 -12.10 2.08 -4.63
C LEU A 25 -12.29 3.59 -4.85
N PRO A 26 -13.54 4.08 -4.90
CA PRO A 26 -13.84 5.51 -4.84
C PRO A 26 -13.16 6.20 -3.65
N VAL A 27 -12.79 7.46 -3.79
CA VAL A 27 -12.07 8.21 -2.75
C VAL A 27 -12.85 8.27 -1.44
N GLU A 28 -14.18 8.46 -1.51
CA GLU A 28 -15.04 8.48 -0.33
C GLU A 28 -15.02 7.16 0.43
N GLU A 29 -14.90 6.04 -0.28
CA GLU A 29 -14.77 4.72 0.32
C GLU A 29 -13.38 4.54 0.96
N GLN A 30 -12.32 5.04 0.31
CA GLN A 30 -10.97 5.05 0.89
C GLN A 30 -10.92 5.90 2.18
N ILE A 31 -11.52 7.09 2.18
CA ILE A 31 -11.65 7.96 3.36
C ILE A 31 -12.42 7.25 4.47
N ARG A 32 -13.55 6.61 4.15
CA ARG A 32 -14.33 5.82 5.12
C ARG A 32 -13.53 4.66 5.71
N ALA A 33 -12.74 3.98 4.88
CA ALA A 33 -11.88 2.89 5.32
C ALA A 33 -10.82 3.39 6.31
N TRP A 34 -10.16 4.51 5.99
CA TRP A 34 -9.22 5.18 6.90
C TRP A 34 -9.86 5.63 8.21
N TYR A 35 -11.04 6.26 8.14
CA TYR A 35 -11.78 6.67 9.33
C TYR A 35 -12.12 5.47 10.23
N THR A 36 -12.56 4.37 9.63
CA THR A 36 -12.88 3.13 10.34
C THR A 36 -11.65 2.52 11.00
N ALA A 37 -10.53 2.42 10.27
CA ALA A 37 -9.28 1.88 10.78
C ALA A 37 -8.73 2.73 11.94
N SER A 38 -8.68 4.05 11.76
CA SER A 38 -8.23 5.00 12.77
C SER A 38 -9.04 4.90 14.06
N ARG A 39 -10.37 4.85 13.97
CA ARG A 39 -11.24 4.70 15.15
C ARG A 39 -11.04 3.35 15.85
N LYS A 40 -10.92 2.27 15.09
CA LYS A 40 -10.79 0.92 15.66
C LYS A 40 -9.46 0.72 16.38
N MET A 41 -8.39 1.31 15.86
CA MET A 41 -7.06 1.18 16.43
C MET A 41 -6.67 2.34 17.35
N ALA A 42 -7.55 3.34 17.51
CA ALA A 42 -7.30 4.53 18.29
C ALA A 42 -6.02 5.29 17.88
N TRP A 43 -5.75 5.39 16.57
CA TRP A 43 -4.53 6.03 16.04
C TRP A 43 -4.44 7.53 16.27
N GLY A 44 -5.52 8.18 16.72
CA GLY A 44 -5.52 9.60 17.04
C GLY A 44 -5.50 10.53 15.82
N ILE A 45 -5.73 10.02 14.60
CA ILE A 45 -5.93 10.88 13.41
C ILE A 45 -7.15 11.77 13.67
N LYS A 46 -6.93 13.07 13.70
CA LYS A 46 -7.97 14.03 14.09
C LYS A 46 -9.00 14.19 12.99
N LYS A 47 -10.24 14.52 13.35
CA LYS A 47 -11.33 14.72 12.38
C LYS A 47 -10.98 15.83 11.38
N GLU A 48 -10.27 16.85 11.84
CA GLU A 48 -9.83 17.99 11.03
C GLU A 48 -8.87 17.57 9.92
N GLU A 49 -8.08 16.50 10.11
CA GLU A 49 -7.18 16.00 9.08
C GLU A 49 -7.96 15.35 7.93
N PHE A 50 -9.05 14.63 8.22
CA PHE A 50 -9.95 14.10 7.19
C PHE A 50 -10.64 15.21 6.39
N ASN A 51 -10.91 16.35 7.01
CA ASN A 51 -11.53 17.51 6.33
C ASN A 51 -10.52 18.28 5.47
N ARG A 52 -9.22 18.02 5.61
CA ARG A 52 -8.14 18.67 4.87
C ARG A 52 -7.58 17.79 3.74
N ILE A 53 -8.18 16.62 3.50
CA ILE A 53 -7.81 15.78 2.36
C ILE A 53 -8.13 16.56 1.09
N GLU A 54 -7.10 16.81 0.29
CA GLU A 54 -7.21 17.53 -0.99
C GLU A 54 -7.92 16.67 -2.04
N GLU A 55 -8.16 17.23 -3.23
CA GLU A 55 -8.66 16.44 -4.34
C GLU A 55 -7.59 15.47 -4.85
N PRO A 56 -7.96 14.23 -5.24
CA PRO A 56 -7.00 13.30 -5.82
C PRO A 56 -6.45 13.85 -7.14
N PRO A 57 -5.15 13.67 -7.45
CA PRO A 57 -4.64 13.99 -8.77
C PRO A 57 -5.35 13.17 -9.86
N SER A 58 -5.54 13.76 -11.04
CA SER A 58 -6.01 13.02 -12.21
C SER A 58 -4.87 12.21 -12.83
N LEU A 59 -5.20 11.08 -13.44
CA LEU A 59 -4.26 10.40 -14.35
C LEU A 59 -4.26 11.11 -15.70
N THR A 60 -3.07 11.41 -16.19
CA THR A 60 -2.84 11.89 -17.57
C THR A 60 -2.74 10.72 -18.53
N ASP A 61 -2.80 11.00 -19.84
CA ASP A 61 -2.55 9.99 -20.87
C ASP A 61 -1.13 9.39 -20.75
N ASP A 62 -0.15 10.20 -20.35
CA ASP A 62 1.22 9.75 -20.09
C ASP A 62 1.31 8.81 -18.89
N ASP A 63 0.52 9.05 -17.82
CA ASP A 63 0.46 8.15 -16.67
C ASP A 63 -0.12 6.78 -17.09
N LEU A 64 -1.19 6.81 -17.88
CA LEU A 64 -1.83 5.60 -18.41
C LEU A 64 -0.88 4.83 -19.34
N ALA A 65 -0.15 5.52 -20.20
CA ALA A 65 0.87 4.93 -21.08
C ALA A 65 2.04 4.31 -20.30
N GLN A 66 2.39 4.89 -19.14
CA GLN A 66 3.37 4.32 -18.21
C GLN A 66 2.83 3.15 -17.39
N GLY A 67 1.51 2.95 -17.40
CA GLY A 67 0.81 1.82 -16.78
C GLY A 67 0.32 2.11 -15.36
N PHE A 68 0.18 3.38 -14.97
CA PHE A 68 -0.56 3.75 -13.77
C PHE A 68 -2.06 3.51 -13.99
N ILE A 69 -2.71 2.90 -13.01
CA ILE A 69 -4.09 2.42 -13.14
C ILE A 69 -5.10 3.18 -12.26
N GLY A 70 -4.61 3.99 -11.32
CA GLY A 70 -5.42 4.95 -10.58
C GLY A 70 -4.65 5.58 -9.44
N VAL A 71 -5.38 6.07 -8.45
CA VAL A 71 -4.85 6.85 -7.34
C VAL A 71 -5.38 6.28 -6.03
N SER A 72 -4.51 6.19 -5.02
CA SER A 72 -4.91 5.74 -3.68
C SER A 72 -4.47 6.73 -2.60
N LEU A 73 -5.31 6.83 -1.57
CA LEU A 73 -5.11 7.64 -0.38
C LEU A 73 -4.30 6.87 0.66
N PHE A 74 -3.23 7.49 1.13
CA PHE A 74 -2.32 6.99 2.15
C PHE A 74 -2.23 7.96 3.32
N TYR A 75 -1.60 7.52 4.42
CA TYR A 75 -1.34 8.37 5.57
C TYR A 75 0.08 8.16 6.12
N GLY A 76 0.83 9.24 6.27
CA GLY A 76 2.17 9.22 6.86
C GLY A 76 2.13 9.47 8.36
N PHE A 77 2.48 8.44 9.14
CA PHE A 77 2.57 8.49 10.59
C PHE A 77 3.97 8.90 11.07
N GLY A 78 4.03 9.48 12.26
CA GLY A 78 5.30 9.80 12.93
C GLY A 78 6.04 10.98 12.30
N ASP A 79 7.32 11.06 12.66
CA ASP A 79 8.28 12.03 12.17
C ASP A 79 9.64 11.33 12.04
N ASP A 80 10.27 11.40 10.88
CA ASP A 80 11.58 10.79 10.63
C ASP A 80 12.76 11.66 11.12
N GLY A 81 12.47 12.79 11.77
CA GLY A 81 13.44 13.76 12.26
C GLY A 81 13.82 14.83 11.23
N SER A 82 13.32 14.71 10.00
CA SER A 82 13.51 15.69 8.91
C SER A 82 12.21 16.39 8.51
N GLY A 83 11.12 16.17 9.25
CA GLY A 83 9.80 16.74 8.97
C GLY A 83 8.95 15.89 8.02
N HIS A 84 9.40 14.68 7.70
CA HIS A 84 8.67 13.71 6.87
C HIS A 84 8.13 12.58 7.76
N ALA A 85 7.27 11.73 7.20
CA ALA A 85 6.70 10.62 7.96
C ALA A 85 7.73 9.50 8.19
N ASP A 86 7.66 8.89 9.37
CA ASP A 86 8.37 7.64 9.64
C ASP A 86 7.69 6.53 8.83
N SER A 87 8.36 6.14 7.75
CA SER A 87 7.82 5.14 6.82
C SER A 87 7.73 3.76 7.47
N VAL A 88 8.72 3.38 8.29
CA VAL A 88 8.73 2.08 8.97
C VAL A 88 7.56 2.00 9.96
N LEU A 89 7.35 3.06 10.76
CA LEU A 89 6.20 3.17 11.65
C LEU A 89 4.87 3.13 10.87
N SER A 90 4.79 3.85 9.76
CA SER A 90 3.59 3.89 8.91
C SER A 90 3.22 2.51 8.35
N GLY A 91 4.23 1.71 7.98
CA GLY A 91 4.05 0.31 7.57
C GLY A 91 3.64 -0.59 8.73
N LYS A 92 4.33 -0.47 9.88
CA LYS A 92 4.04 -1.22 11.10
C LYS A 92 2.58 -1.07 11.53
N ILE A 93 2.11 0.17 11.62
CA ILE A 93 0.74 0.51 12.06
C ILE A 93 -0.31 -0.16 11.14
N ALA A 94 -0.09 -0.09 9.82
CA ALA A 94 -1.00 -0.72 8.86
C ALA A 94 -1.00 -2.25 8.97
N TRP A 95 0.17 -2.85 9.22
CA TRP A 95 0.30 -4.29 9.42
C TRP A 95 -0.36 -4.78 10.72
N GLU A 96 -0.19 -4.04 11.82
CA GLU A 96 -0.86 -4.32 13.10
C GLU A 96 -2.39 -4.29 12.96
N TYR A 97 -2.92 -3.36 12.17
CA TYR A 97 -4.34 -3.35 11.83
C TYR A 97 -4.78 -4.58 11.05
N ALA A 98 -3.94 -5.08 10.13
CA ALA A 98 -4.20 -6.33 9.41
C ALA A 98 -4.30 -7.51 10.40
N CYS A 99 -3.33 -7.63 11.30
CA CYS A 99 -3.29 -8.64 12.36
C CYS A 99 -4.54 -8.60 13.24
N SER A 100 -4.97 -7.41 13.68
CA SER A 100 -6.15 -7.23 14.52
C SER A 100 -7.46 -7.57 13.78
N ARG A 101 -7.54 -7.32 12.47
CA ARG A 101 -8.73 -7.57 11.65
C ARG A 101 -8.87 -9.03 11.23
N LYS A 102 -7.76 -9.70 10.89
CA LYS A 102 -7.76 -11.03 10.24
C LYS A 102 -7.73 -12.20 11.25
N LYS A 103 -7.68 -11.95 12.56
CA LYS A 103 -7.86 -12.94 13.65
C LYS A 103 -7.09 -14.26 13.43
N GLY A 104 -5.78 -14.17 13.20
CA GLY A 104 -4.92 -15.35 12.98
C GLY A 104 -4.80 -15.81 11.53
N ARG A 105 -5.47 -15.15 10.58
CA ARG A 105 -5.23 -15.34 9.12
C ARG A 105 -4.14 -14.42 8.58
N VAL A 106 -3.07 -14.28 9.36
CA VAL A 106 -1.88 -13.51 9.00
C VAL A 106 -0.66 -14.33 9.37
N TRP A 107 0.34 -14.32 8.51
CA TRP A 107 1.66 -14.88 8.77
C TRP A 107 2.71 -13.79 8.53
N GLN A 108 3.69 -13.71 9.43
CA GLN A 108 4.83 -12.80 9.30
C GLN A 108 6.11 -13.59 9.49
N SER A 109 7.07 -13.36 8.60
CA SER A 109 8.42 -13.90 8.71
C SER A 109 9.09 -13.39 10.00
N PRO A 110 9.79 -14.24 10.76
CA PRO A 110 10.52 -13.83 11.95
C PRO A 110 11.66 -12.84 11.65
N TYR A 111 12.07 -12.73 10.40
CA TYR A 111 13.13 -11.83 9.94
C TYR A 111 12.65 -10.39 9.69
N ILE A 112 11.34 -10.14 9.72
CA ILE A 112 10.80 -8.78 9.64
C ILE A 112 10.50 -8.28 11.04
N ASN A 113 11.26 -7.27 11.46
CA ASN A 113 11.07 -6.59 12.72
C ASN A 113 11.06 -5.08 12.52
N PHE A 114 9.86 -4.48 12.55
CA PHE A 114 9.67 -3.03 12.40
C PHE A 114 10.32 -2.19 13.51
N ASP A 115 10.62 -2.79 14.66
CA ASP A 115 11.19 -2.10 15.83
C ASP A 115 12.72 -2.14 15.88
N LYS A 116 13.36 -2.73 14.86
CA LYS A 116 14.82 -2.86 14.77
C LYS A 116 15.33 -2.19 13.50
N SER A 117 15.83 -0.96 13.64
CA SER A 117 16.32 -0.16 12.52
C SER A 117 17.54 -0.75 11.82
N ASP A 118 18.31 -1.61 12.50
CA ASP A 118 19.43 -2.37 11.94
C ASP A 118 19.01 -3.64 11.20
N ALA A 119 17.72 -3.98 11.22
CA ALA A 119 17.10 -5.13 10.57
C ALA A 119 16.06 -4.74 9.50
N PHE A 120 15.37 -3.61 9.66
CA PHE A 120 14.33 -3.15 8.73
C PHE A 120 14.36 -1.64 8.60
N ARG A 121 14.44 -1.13 7.37
CA ARG A 121 14.47 0.31 7.10
C ARG A 121 13.95 0.66 5.73
N LEU A 122 13.64 1.93 5.52
CA LEU A 122 13.56 2.47 4.16
C LEU A 122 14.95 2.41 3.51
N ARG A 123 15.03 1.98 2.25
CA ARG A 123 16.31 1.89 1.54
C ARG A 123 16.96 3.27 1.41
N PRO A 124 18.30 3.36 1.36
CA PRO A 124 18.98 4.59 0.98
C PRO A 124 18.47 5.11 -0.38
N GLY A 125 18.15 6.41 -0.42
CA GLY A 125 17.67 7.08 -1.63
C GLY A 125 16.22 6.76 -2.02
N ALA A 126 15.42 6.11 -1.17
CA ALA A 126 13.98 6.14 -1.34
C ALA A 126 13.43 7.53 -0.99
N PRO A 127 12.41 8.04 -1.72
CA PRO A 127 11.81 9.33 -1.42
C PRO A 127 11.19 9.35 -0.02
N PRO A 128 11.34 10.43 0.74
CA PRO A 128 10.68 10.54 2.02
C PRO A 128 9.16 10.71 1.82
N ARG A 129 8.35 10.31 2.80
CA ARG A 129 6.88 10.32 2.67
C ARG A 129 6.25 11.56 3.32
N PRO A 130 5.18 12.14 2.74
CA PRO A 130 4.45 13.24 3.38
C PRO A 130 3.87 12.82 4.73
N ARG A 131 3.81 13.73 5.69
CA ARG A 131 3.07 13.55 6.94
C ARG A 131 1.58 13.80 6.72
N GLY A 132 0.74 13.04 7.40
CA GLY A 132 -0.71 13.15 7.23
C GLY A 132 -1.21 12.48 5.94
N PHE A 133 -2.40 12.85 5.48
CA PHE A 133 -2.99 12.29 4.27
C PHE A 133 -2.27 12.76 3.00
N TYR A 134 -2.01 11.82 2.09
CA TYR A 134 -1.48 12.12 0.76
C TYR A 134 -2.02 11.12 -0.27
N PHE A 135 -2.09 11.55 -1.52
CA PHE A 135 -2.40 10.67 -2.65
C PHE A 135 -1.12 10.25 -3.37
N ALA A 136 -1.15 9.07 -3.96
CA ALA A 136 -0.16 8.66 -4.96
C ALA A 136 -0.84 7.91 -6.10
N LYS A 137 -0.33 8.10 -7.32
CA LYS A 137 -0.68 7.32 -8.49
C LYS A 137 -0.06 5.94 -8.34
N ILE A 138 -0.85 4.90 -8.57
CA ILE A 138 -0.44 3.52 -8.35
C ILE A 138 -0.31 2.75 -9.66
N GLN A 139 0.76 1.98 -9.76
CA GLN A 139 0.94 0.95 -10.76
C GLN A 139 1.16 -0.37 -10.04
N THR A 140 0.41 -1.38 -10.46
CA THR A 140 0.52 -2.74 -9.94
C THR A 140 1.76 -3.43 -10.53
N GLY A 141 2.29 -4.43 -9.83
CA GLY A 141 3.63 -4.97 -10.08
C GLY A 141 3.78 -5.85 -11.32
N GLU A 142 2.73 -6.04 -12.12
CA GLU A 142 2.69 -6.97 -13.26
C GLU A 142 3.79 -6.72 -14.28
N ARG A 143 4.11 -5.43 -14.54
CA ARG A 143 5.13 -5.03 -15.52
C ARG A 143 6.54 -5.55 -15.19
N PHE A 144 6.81 -5.82 -13.91
CA PHE A 144 8.14 -6.17 -13.41
C PHE A 144 8.24 -7.58 -12.84
N GLN A 145 7.33 -8.49 -13.20
CA GLN A 145 7.30 -9.86 -12.67
C GLN A 145 8.53 -10.72 -13.01
N THR A 146 9.35 -10.30 -13.97
CA THR A 146 10.56 -11.02 -14.41
C THR A 146 11.83 -10.21 -14.19
N THR A 147 11.76 -9.22 -13.29
CA THR A 147 12.85 -8.28 -13.03
C THR A 147 13.17 -8.25 -11.55
N THR A 148 14.47 -8.31 -11.21
CA THR A 148 14.92 -8.20 -9.82
C THR A 148 14.65 -6.81 -9.26
N VAL A 149 14.45 -6.73 -7.94
CA VAL A 149 14.23 -5.45 -7.25
C VAL A 149 15.43 -4.52 -7.43
N SER A 150 16.65 -5.06 -7.34
CA SER A 150 17.89 -4.31 -7.55
C SER A 150 17.98 -3.67 -8.94
N ARG A 151 17.43 -4.33 -9.98
CA ARG A 151 17.39 -3.81 -11.34
C ARG A 151 16.28 -2.79 -11.52
N VAL A 152 15.08 -3.03 -10.98
CA VAL A 152 13.96 -2.07 -11.05
C VAL A 152 14.33 -0.75 -10.36
N ARG A 153 14.98 -0.82 -9.19
CA ARG A 153 15.42 0.37 -8.43
C ARG A 153 16.31 1.32 -9.24
N ARG A 154 17.04 0.83 -10.25
CA ARG A 154 17.89 1.68 -11.10
C ARG A 154 17.09 2.59 -12.03
N PHE A 155 15.79 2.33 -12.20
CA PHE A 155 14.88 3.15 -13.01
C PHE A 155 14.03 4.10 -12.15
N PHE A 156 14.22 4.13 -10.84
CA PHE A 156 13.51 5.03 -9.93
C PHE A 156 14.07 6.44 -10.02
N ASN A 157 13.70 7.14 -11.09
CA ASN A 157 13.98 8.55 -11.29
C ASN A 157 12.75 9.39 -10.91
N SER A 158 11.64 9.18 -11.63
CA SER A 158 10.36 9.86 -11.43
C SER A 158 9.30 9.00 -10.75
N VAL A 159 9.64 7.75 -10.43
CA VAL A 159 8.76 6.79 -9.77
C VAL A 159 9.52 6.13 -8.62
N THR A 160 8.80 5.56 -7.67
CA THR A 160 9.39 4.82 -6.56
C THR A 160 8.70 3.50 -6.31
N GLY A 161 9.35 2.61 -5.56
CA GLY A 161 8.76 1.35 -5.14
C GLY A 161 7.70 1.57 -4.06
N TRP A 162 6.82 0.60 -3.85
CA TRP A 162 5.94 0.67 -2.70
C TRP A 162 6.74 0.53 -1.39
N GLY A 163 6.42 1.39 -0.42
CA GLY A 163 6.92 1.33 0.94
C GLY A 163 5.74 1.08 1.90
N PRO A 164 5.43 1.99 2.86
CA PRO A 164 4.29 1.84 3.75
C PRO A 164 2.96 1.71 2.99
N GLU A 165 2.91 2.25 1.77
CA GLU A 165 1.74 2.22 0.89
C GLU A 165 1.27 0.79 0.63
N GLY A 166 2.17 -0.19 0.48
CA GLY A 166 1.74 -1.57 0.22
C GLY A 166 0.97 -2.19 1.36
N PHE A 167 1.39 -1.92 2.59
CA PHE A 167 0.65 -2.35 3.78
C PHE A 167 -0.70 -1.64 3.86
N GLN A 168 -0.71 -0.31 3.71
CA GLN A 168 -1.92 0.49 3.79
C GLN A 168 -2.93 0.12 2.70
N PHE A 169 -2.46 -0.10 1.48
CA PHE A 169 -3.27 -0.51 0.35
C PHE A 169 -3.98 -1.84 0.62
N LEU A 170 -3.24 -2.90 0.99
CA LEU A 170 -3.85 -4.21 1.21
C LEU A 170 -4.67 -4.31 2.50
N CYS A 171 -4.36 -3.51 3.52
CA CYS A 171 -4.93 -3.69 4.85
C CYS A 171 -6.07 -2.71 5.15
N ILE A 172 -6.02 -1.51 4.56
CA ILE A 172 -6.93 -0.40 4.86
C ILE A 172 -7.82 -0.12 3.65
N THR A 173 -7.27 0.39 2.56
CA THR A 173 -8.07 0.96 1.46
C THR A 173 -8.57 -0.08 0.46
N HIS A 174 -7.79 -1.11 0.15
CA HIS A 174 -8.12 -2.11 -0.87
C HIS A 174 -8.06 -3.56 -0.32
N PRO A 175 -8.85 -3.88 0.71
CA PRO A 175 -8.77 -5.17 1.41
C PRO A 175 -9.24 -6.39 0.62
N HIS A 176 -9.75 -6.20 -0.60
CA HIS A 176 -10.07 -7.25 -1.57
C HIS A 176 -8.86 -7.76 -2.35
N PHE A 177 -7.77 -6.98 -2.46
CA PHE A 177 -6.57 -7.41 -3.19
C PHE A 177 -5.91 -8.67 -2.63
N PRO A 178 -5.86 -8.90 -1.30
CA PRO A 178 -5.39 -10.18 -0.76
C PRO A 178 -6.20 -11.39 -1.27
N ASP A 179 -7.49 -11.23 -1.57
CA ASP A 179 -8.29 -12.32 -2.15
C ASP A 179 -7.92 -12.53 -3.62
N LEU A 180 -7.72 -11.44 -4.39
CA LEU A 180 -7.22 -11.51 -5.77
C LEU A 180 -5.85 -12.18 -5.86
N MET A 181 -4.95 -11.90 -4.92
CA MET A 181 -3.65 -12.55 -4.79
C MET A 181 -3.81 -14.06 -4.51
N SER A 182 -4.68 -14.44 -3.57
CA SER A 182 -4.98 -15.86 -3.28
C SER A 182 -5.54 -16.59 -4.49
N GLU A 183 -6.34 -15.91 -5.32
CA GLU A 183 -6.91 -16.43 -6.56
C GLU A 183 -5.95 -16.34 -7.76
N ARG A 184 -4.71 -15.88 -7.55
CA ARG A 184 -3.68 -15.67 -8.59
C ARG A 184 -4.11 -14.74 -9.72
N LYS A 185 -5.02 -13.80 -9.43
CA LYS A 185 -5.52 -12.79 -10.37
C LYS A 185 -4.65 -11.55 -10.44
N THR A 186 -3.79 -11.34 -9.44
CA THR A 186 -2.79 -10.28 -9.38
C THR A 186 -1.53 -10.88 -8.74
N PRO A 187 -0.32 -10.45 -9.13
CA PRO A 187 0.90 -10.92 -8.52
C PRO A 187 0.97 -10.53 -7.05
N PHE A 188 1.80 -11.27 -6.32
CA PHE A 188 2.28 -10.82 -5.02
C PHE A 188 3.20 -9.60 -5.18
N MET A 189 3.48 -8.90 -4.10
CA MET A 189 4.13 -7.59 -4.16
C MET A 189 5.46 -7.59 -3.42
N ALA A 190 6.55 -7.22 -4.09
CA ALA A 190 7.81 -6.90 -3.46
C ALA A 190 7.89 -5.39 -3.18
N LEU A 191 8.05 -5.00 -1.91
CA LEU A 191 8.06 -3.61 -1.48
C LEU A 191 9.44 -2.99 -1.68
N ALA A 192 9.70 -2.53 -2.91
CA ALA A 192 11.02 -2.13 -3.37
C ALA A 192 11.59 -0.87 -2.67
N ASP A 193 10.84 -0.15 -1.84
CA ASP A 193 11.38 0.98 -1.07
C ASP A 193 11.90 0.61 0.33
N TYR A 194 11.70 -0.63 0.77
CA TYR A 194 12.29 -1.14 2.02
C TYR A 194 13.51 -2.01 1.77
N ASP A 195 14.41 -2.03 2.74
CA ASP A 195 15.46 -3.04 2.86
C ASP A 195 15.26 -3.84 4.16
N VAL A 196 15.59 -5.13 4.08
CA VAL A 196 15.63 -6.05 5.22
C VAL A 196 17.03 -6.65 5.33
N ALA A 197 17.53 -6.69 6.56
CA ALA A 197 18.75 -7.36 7.00
C ALA A 197 18.31 -8.57 7.85
N PRO A 198 18.12 -9.76 7.25
CA PRO A 198 17.44 -10.88 7.90
C PRO A 198 18.12 -11.36 9.19
N TYR A 199 19.44 -11.22 9.27
CA TYR A 199 20.24 -11.62 10.43
C TYR A 199 20.58 -10.45 11.35
N GLY A 200 20.16 -9.23 11.01
CA GLY A 200 20.53 -7.98 11.69
C GLY A 200 21.93 -7.51 11.33
N PHE A 201 22.43 -6.49 12.05
CA PHE A 201 23.78 -5.95 11.84
C PHE A 201 24.01 -5.18 10.53
N ASN A 202 22.94 -4.61 9.95
CA ASN A 202 22.98 -3.78 8.75
C ASN A 202 23.37 -4.50 7.44
N ASP A 203 23.20 -5.83 7.37
CA ASP A 203 23.43 -6.64 6.17
C ASP A 203 22.22 -6.62 5.21
N PHE A 204 21.88 -5.45 4.69
CA PHE A 204 20.67 -5.24 3.90
C PHE A 204 20.79 -5.81 2.47
N PHE A 205 20.22 -6.99 2.23
CA PHE A 205 20.18 -7.64 0.90
C PHE A 205 18.81 -8.25 0.54
N ASP A 206 17.80 -8.11 1.40
CA ASP A 206 16.43 -8.58 1.16
C ASP A 206 15.43 -7.42 1.11
N VAL A 207 14.23 -7.68 0.58
CA VAL A 207 13.07 -6.78 0.65
C VAL A 207 11.84 -7.47 1.22
N PRO A 208 10.88 -6.72 1.79
CA PRO A 208 9.61 -7.27 2.22
C PRO A 208 8.76 -7.71 1.03
N GLN A 209 8.09 -8.84 1.19
CA GLN A 209 7.21 -9.45 0.20
C GLN A 209 5.83 -9.66 0.79
N LEU A 210 4.82 -8.96 0.25
CA LEU A 210 3.42 -9.15 0.60
C LEU A 210 2.79 -10.17 -0.33
N PHE A 211 2.20 -11.21 0.25
CA PHE A 211 1.52 -12.27 -0.50
C PHE A 211 0.24 -12.69 0.21
N SER A 212 -0.62 -13.42 -0.48
CA SER A 212 -1.79 -14.03 0.14
C SER A 212 -2.03 -15.38 -0.49
N SER A 213 -2.03 -16.43 0.32
CA SER A 213 -2.25 -17.81 -0.13
C SER A 213 -3.25 -18.48 0.80
N ASN A 214 -4.24 -19.19 0.22
CA ASN A 214 -5.36 -19.77 0.97
C ASN A 214 -6.03 -18.75 1.91
N ARG A 215 -6.11 -17.47 1.48
CA ARG A 215 -6.64 -16.34 2.25
C ARG A 215 -5.90 -16.04 3.56
N ILE A 216 -4.66 -16.51 3.69
CA ILE A 216 -3.71 -16.10 4.72
C ILE A 216 -2.86 -14.98 4.14
N LEU A 217 -2.94 -13.79 4.73
CA LEU A 217 -2.10 -12.65 4.35
C LEU A 217 -0.70 -12.87 4.92
N GLY A 218 0.30 -12.91 4.05
CA GLY A 218 1.70 -13.16 4.39
C GLY A 218 2.57 -11.93 4.21
N LEU A 219 3.52 -11.76 5.14
CA LEU A 219 4.62 -10.82 5.05
C LEU A 219 5.94 -11.60 5.16
N GLY A 220 6.56 -11.84 4.01
CA GLY A 220 7.82 -12.56 3.85
C GLY A 220 8.96 -11.64 3.44
N ILE A 221 10.10 -12.24 3.12
CA ILE A 221 11.27 -11.57 2.56
C ILE A 221 11.72 -12.28 1.30
N GLY A 222 12.37 -11.54 0.40
CA GLY A 222 13.07 -12.11 -0.73
C GLY A 222 14.30 -11.27 -1.11
N ASN A 223 15.31 -11.94 -1.63
CA ASN A 223 16.57 -11.32 -2.01
C ASN A 223 16.40 -10.32 -3.15
N VAL A 224 17.05 -9.15 -3.02
CA VAL A 224 16.89 -8.04 -3.97
C VAL A 224 17.41 -8.37 -5.37
N ASP A 225 18.33 -9.32 -5.49
CA ASP A 225 18.96 -9.76 -6.74
C ASP A 225 18.35 -11.07 -7.29
N GLN A 226 17.33 -11.61 -6.62
CA GLN A 226 16.59 -12.77 -7.11
C GLN A 226 15.26 -12.34 -7.73
N ASP A 227 14.89 -13.06 -8.78
CA ASP A 227 13.55 -13.01 -9.36
C ASP A 227 12.72 -14.13 -8.74
N TYR A 228 11.48 -13.82 -8.35
CA TYR A 228 10.56 -14.75 -7.70
C TYR A 228 9.30 -14.88 -8.55
N PRO A 229 9.07 -16.05 -9.19
CA PRO A 229 7.89 -16.25 -10.01
C PRO A 229 6.59 -15.92 -9.28
N GLY A 230 5.77 -15.06 -9.88
CA GLY A 230 4.48 -14.63 -9.32
C GLY A 230 4.55 -13.42 -8.39
N PHE A 231 5.74 -12.91 -8.07
CA PHE A 231 5.91 -11.59 -7.47
C PHE A 231 6.09 -10.54 -8.55
N GLY A 232 5.49 -9.37 -8.33
CA GLY A 232 5.70 -8.17 -9.10
C GLY A 232 6.20 -7.05 -8.19
N ILE A 233 6.72 -5.98 -8.80
CA ILE A 233 7.24 -4.83 -8.08
C ILE A 233 6.31 -3.65 -8.35
N PRO A 234 5.35 -3.36 -7.46
CA PRO A 234 4.44 -2.24 -7.67
C PRO A 234 5.19 -0.91 -7.45
N THR A 235 4.75 0.13 -8.17
CA THR A 235 5.38 1.45 -8.19
C THR A 235 4.38 2.57 -7.91
N LEU A 236 4.93 3.72 -7.50
CA LEU A 236 4.20 4.93 -7.14
C LEU A 236 4.77 6.13 -7.88
N SER A 237 3.90 7.10 -8.13
CA SER A 237 4.27 8.47 -8.51
C SER A 237 3.44 9.45 -7.68
N PHE A 238 4.07 10.55 -7.25
CA PHE A 238 3.46 11.60 -6.43
C PHE A 238 3.00 12.76 -7.31
#